data_AF-A0A4Y2B4H2-F1
#
_entry.id   AF-A0A4Y2B4H2-F1
#
_cell.length_a   1.000
_cell.length_b   1.000
_cell.length_c   1.000
_cell.angle_alpha   90.00
_cell.angle_beta   90.00
_cell.angle_gamma   90.00
#
_symmetry.space_group_name_H-M   'P 1'
#
loop_
_entity.id
_entity.type
_entity.pdbx_description
1 polymer ?
#
loop_
_entity_poly.entity_id
_entity_poly.type
_entity_poly.pdbx_seq_one_letter_code
_entity_poly.pdbx_strand_id
1 'polypeptide(L)'
;VYNSKRFRAGKGKMRNRRRIQRLGPVIIYRKDQGLTRAFRNIPGVETINVDKLNLLRLAPGGHVGRFVIWTEGAFQRLDALYGTWERKSARKKNYNLPMHKMTSTDLARMLKDPRIRKVMRPAVTKVQRHILKKNPLKNIRVMMKLNPYAAVLRRKQYLHDEKKKKEKEVLLMKKRGVSFSFTKNTWKKLDTFQ
;
A
#
# COMPACT_ATOMS: atom_id res chain seq x y z
N VAL A 1 6.58 18.99 27.12
CA VAL A 1 5.45 18.73 28.07
C VAL A 1 4.73 20.02 28.45
N TYR A 2 5.44 21.07 28.89
CA TYR A 2 4.86 22.36 29.28
C TYR A 2 3.84 22.92 28.27
N ASN A 3 4.22 23.09 27.01
CA ASN A 3 3.33 23.65 25.96
C ASN A 3 2.10 22.77 25.64
N SER A 4 2.10 21.49 26.05
CA SER A 4 1.00 20.57 25.78
C SER A 4 -0.07 20.56 26.88
N LYS A 5 0.13 21.31 27.96
CA LYS A 5 -0.79 21.37 29.10
C LYS A 5 -2.04 22.13 28.69
N ARG A 6 -3.19 21.44 28.70
CA ARG A 6 -4.49 22.04 28.34
C ARG A 6 -5.60 21.58 29.27
N PHE A 7 -6.72 22.30 29.27
CA PHE A 7 -7.93 21.87 29.95
C PHE A 7 -8.52 20.62 29.28
N ARG A 8 -9.00 19.66 30.09
CA ARG A 8 -9.69 18.47 29.59
C ARG A 8 -11.05 18.87 29.00
N ALA A 9 -11.40 18.32 27.85
CA ALA A 9 -12.74 18.50 27.28
C ALA A 9 -13.80 17.72 28.08
N GLY A 10 -15.04 18.22 28.09
CA GLY A 10 -16.19 17.57 28.69
C GLY A 10 -16.28 17.59 30.22
N LYS A 11 -17.11 16.71 30.77
CA LYS A 11 -17.45 16.63 32.21
C LYS A 11 -16.31 16.08 33.09
N GLY A 12 -15.18 15.67 32.51
CA GLY A 12 -14.01 15.26 33.30
C GLY A 12 -13.45 16.39 34.18
N LYS A 13 -13.67 17.65 33.79
CA LYS A 13 -13.22 18.84 34.53
C LYS A 13 -13.80 18.97 35.93
N MET A 14 -15.07 18.57 36.12
CA MET A 14 -15.74 18.57 37.43
C MET A 14 -15.36 17.36 38.30
N ARG A 15 -14.70 16.34 37.73
CA ARG A 15 -14.32 15.09 38.43
C ARG A 15 -12.82 15.03 38.73
N ASN A 16 -12.22 16.12 39.23
CA ASN A 16 -10.81 16.24 39.60
C ASN A 16 -9.77 15.86 38.50
N ARG A 17 -10.17 15.89 37.22
CA ARG A 17 -9.29 15.58 36.07
C ARG A 17 -9.22 16.75 35.09
N ARG A 18 -9.11 17.96 35.64
CA ARG A 18 -9.28 19.24 34.93
C ARG A 18 -8.22 19.52 33.85
N ARG A 19 -6.97 19.10 34.05
CA ARG A 19 -5.88 19.34 33.10
C ARG A 19 -5.32 18.02 32.57
N ILE A 20 -4.85 18.05 31.33
CA ILE A 20 -4.10 16.97 30.70
C ILE A 20 -2.79 17.50 30.15
N GLN A 21 -1.78 16.66 30.11
CA GLN A 21 -0.45 16.95 29.57
C GLN A 21 0.12 15.67 28.98
N ARG A 22 1.03 15.79 28.01
CA ARG A 22 1.75 14.63 27.49
C ARG A 22 2.72 14.08 28.52
N LEU A 23 2.94 12.76 28.49
CA LEU A 23 3.98 12.11 29.28
C LEU A 23 5.34 12.39 28.65
N GLY A 24 6.34 12.58 29.51
CA GLY A 24 7.73 12.81 29.13
C GLY A 24 8.59 11.57 29.38
N PRO A 25 9.91 11.75 29.56
CA PRO A 25 10.83 10.66 29.82
C PRO A 25 10.49 9.93 31.12
N VAL A 26 10.88 8.67 31.19
CA VAL A 26 10.89 7.90 32.43
C VAL A 26 12.33 7.66 32.86
N ILE A 27 12.66 8.00 34.11
CA ILE A 27 13.99 7.82 34.69
C ILE A 27 13.96 6.58 35.57
N ILE A 28 14.83 5.61 35.28
CA ILE A 28 14.90 4.35 36.01
C ILE A 28 16.17 4.31 36.86
N TYR A 29 15.96 4.11 38.15
CA TYR A 29 17.01 4.11 39.17
C TYR A 29 17.01 2.82 39.98
N ARG A 30 18.15 2.51 40.62
CA ARG A 30 18.27 1.37 41.55
C ARG A 30 18.10 1.79 43.00
N LYS A 31 18.91 2.75 43.46
CA LYS A 31 18.85 3.33 44.80
C LYS A 31 18.33 4.76 44.70
N ASP A 32 17.44 5.15 45.60
CA ASP A 32 16.94 6.52 45.67
C ASP A 32 17.82 7.34 46.63
N GLN A 33 18.69 8.17 46.07
CA GLN A 33 19.53 9.12 46.82
C GLN A 33 18.98 10.55 46.66
N GLY A 34 17.66 10.70 46.75
CA GLY A 34 16.98 11.98 46.52
C GLY A 34 16.55 12.23 45.07
N LEU A 35 16.81 11.28 44.17
CA LEU A 35 16.46 11.37 42.74
C LEU A 35 14.95 11.54 42.56
N THR A 36 14.13 10.79 43.30
CA THR A 36 12.67 10.92 43.20
C THR A 36 12.22 12.33 43.59
N ARG A 37 12.84 12.94 44.61
CA ARG A 37 12.48 14.29 45.07
C ARG A 37 12.90 15.35 44.06
N ALA A 38 14.09 15.22 43.49
CA ALA A 38 14.62 16.14 42.49
C ALA A 38 13.75 16.20 41.22
N PHE A 39 13.32 15.04 40.70
CA PHE A 39 12.61 14.98 39.42
C PHE A 39 11.08 15.07 39.52
N ARG A 40 10.48 14.89 40.70
CA ARG A 40 9.01 14.87 40.87
C ARG A 40 8.34 16.20 40.49
N ASN A 41 9.03 17.32 40.66
CA ASN A 41 8.46 18.64 40.36
C ASN A 41 8.50 18.99 38.85
N ILE A 42 9.21 18.20 38.04
CA ILE A 42 9.30 18.44 36.60
C ILE A 42 8.09 17.75 35.92
N PRO A 43 7.21 18.51 35.24
CA PRO A 43 5.98 17.95 34.66
C PRO A 43 6.29 16.97 33.53
N GLY A 44 5.66 15.80 33.62
CA GLY A 44 5.77 14.72 32.63
C GLY A 44 6.96 13.79 32.83
N VAL A 45 7.93 14.15 33.66
CA VAL A 45 8.98 13.23 34.08
C VAL A 45 8.39 12.26 35.11
N GLU A 46 8.70 10.98 34.94
CA GLU A 46 8.31 9.95 35.90
C GLU A 46 9.55 9.19 36.34
N THR A 47 9.61 8.80 37.61
CA THR A 47 10.71 8.02 38.15
C THR A 47 10.23 6.63 38.55
N ILE A 48 11.04 5.59 38.29
CA ILE A 48 10.71 4.19 38.58
C ILE A 48 11.94 3.48 39.13
N ASN A 49 11.73 2.61 40.11
CA ASN A 49 12.78 1.71 40.57
C ASN A 49 12.89 0.49 39.63
N VAL A 50 14.11 0.11 39.22
CA VAL A 50 14.39 -1.06 38.37
C VAL A 50 13.79 -2.37 38.90
N ASP A 51 13.64 -2.48 40.21
CA ASP A 51 13.08 -3.66 40.86
C ASP A 51 11.56 -3.75 40.74
N LYS A 52 10.90 -2.60 40.50
CA LYS A 52 9.44 -2.43 40.46
C LYS A 52 9.04 -1.81 39.12
N LEU A 53 9.59 -2.31 38.02
CA LEU A 53 9.21 -1.89 36.68
C LEU A 53 7.73 -2.18 36.43
N ASN A 54 7.01 -1.15 35.95
CA ASN A 54 5.58 -1.23 35.69
C ASN A 54 5.29 -1.02 34.21
N LEU A 55 4.55 -1.95 33.60
CA LEU A 55 4.12 -1.88 32.22
C LEU A 55 3.31 -0.61 31.92
N LEU A 56 2.44 -0.17 32.82
CA LEU A 56 1.60 1.01 32.62
C LEU A 56 2.41 2.31 32.47
N ARG A 57 3.61 2.33 33.06
CA ARG A 57 4.51 3.46 32.95
C ARG A 57 5.43 3.32 31.74
N LEU A 58 5.89 2.12 31.41
CA LEU A 58 6.73 1.90 30.22
C LEU A 58 5.96 2.01 28.90
N ALA A 59 4.71 1.52 28.88
CA ALA A 59 3.82 1.52 27.73
C ALA A 59 2.46 2.15 28.09
N PRO A 60 2.41 3.49 28.33
CA PRO A 60 1.17 4.16 28.69
C PRO A 60 0.14 4.04 27.55
N GLY A 61 -1.06 3.54 27.88
CA GLY A 61 -2.10 3.28 26.88
C GLY A 61 -1.80 2.11 25.94
N GLY A 62 -0.79 1.28 26.24
CA GLY A 62 -0.38 0.14 25.42
C GLY A 62 0.59 0.49 24.28
N HIS A 63 1.01 1.74 24.15
CA HIS A 63 2.00 2.14 23.15
C HIS A 63 3.41 1.80 23.62
N VAL A 64 4.10 0.92 22.89
CA VAL A 64 5.50 0.58 23.14
C VAL A 64 6.45 1.70 22.67
N GLY A 65 7.63 1.79 23.28
CA GLY A 65 8.66 2.75 22.88
C GLY A 65 8.59 4.11 23.58
N ARG A 66 8.46 4.12 24.91
CA ARG A 66 8.64 5.35 25.70
C ARG A 66 10.13 5.69 25.84
N PHE A 67 10.46 6.99 25.80
CA PHE A 67 11.83 7.44 26.05
C PHE A 67 12.22 7.18 27.53
N VAL A 68 13.21 6.32 27.73
CA VAL A 68 13.64 5.83 29.03
C VAL A 68 15.11 6.21 29.27
N ILE A 69 15.39 6.80 30.42
CA ILE A 69 16.74 7.17 30.86
C ILE A 69 17.13 6.22 31.99
N TRP A 70 18.26 5.53 31.84
CA TRP A 70 18.77 4.58 32.83
C TRP A 70 19.94 5.18 33.59
N THR A 71 19.93 5.01 34.92
CA THR A 71 21.15 5.14 35.72
C THR A 71 22.04 3.91 35.52
N GLU A 72 23.36 4.07 35.64
CA GLU A 72 24.32 2.97 35.45
C GLU A 72 23.97 1.74 36.31
N GLY A 73 23.79 1.94 37.62
CA GLY A 73 23.46 0.86 38.55
C GLY A 73 22.08 0.23 38.30
N ALA A 74 21.14 0.93 37.67
CA ALA A 74 19.89 0.34 37.24
C ALA A 74 20.07 -0.52 35.99
N PHE A 75 20.88 -0.06 35.04
CA PHE A 75 21.16 -0.80 33.81
C PHE A 75 21.86 -2.13 34.09
N GLN A 76 22.91 -2.12 34.93
CA GLN A 76 23.61 -3.34 35.36
C GLN A 76 22.69 -4.32 36.11
N ARG A 77 21.68 -3.81 36.83
CA ARG A 77 20.75 -4.65 37.62
C ARG A 77 19.78 -5.44 36.75
N LEU A 78 19.55 -5.05 35.49
CA LEU A 78 18.61 -5.73 34.59
C LEU A 78 19.00 -7.17 34.30
N ASP A 79 20.29 -7.43 34.10
CA ASP A 79 20.82 -8.77 33.81
C ASP A 79 20.50 -9.74 34.96
N ALA A 80 20.73 -9.32 36.22
CA ALA A 80 20.36 -10.14 37.38
C ALA A 80 18.82 -10.32 37.55
N LEU A 81 18.02 -9.36 37.07
CA LEU A 81 16.57 -9.35 37.28
C LEU A 81 15.82 -10.22 36.27
N TYR A 82 16.24 -10.20 35.00
CA TYR A 82 15.60 -10.94 33.91
C TYR A 82 16.44 -12.10 33.37
N GLY A 83 17.77 -12.03 33.51
CA GLY A 83 18.70 -13.00 32.93
C GLY A 83 18.95 -12.78 31.44
N THR A 84 19.45 -13.84 30.80
CA THR A 84 19.59 -13.97 29.34
C THR A 84 18.85 -15.23 28.89
N TRP A 85 18.81 -15.54 27.59
CA TRP A 85 18.21 -16.80 27.13
C TRP A 85 18.93 -18.04 27.70
N GLU A 86 20.22 -17.92 28.01
CA GLU A 86 21.06 -18.98 28.58
C GLU A 86 20.97 -19.01 30.12
N ARG A 87 21.02 -17.85 30.78
CA ARG A 87 21.03 -17.71 32.24
C ARG A 87 19.65 -17.33 32.75
N LYS A 88 19.02 -18.21 33.54
CA LYS A 88 17.74 -17.95 34.19
C LYS A 88 17.81 -16.72 35.11
N SER A 89 16.68 -16.06 35.32
CA SER A 89 16.62 -14.90 36.22
C SER A 89 16.94 -15.28 37.67
N ALA A 90 17.84 -14.54 38.32
CA ALA A 90 18.19 -14.78 39.72
C ALA A 90 17.07 -14.40 40.71
N ARG A 91 16.23 -13.44 40.32
CA ARG A 91 15.23 -12.85 41.22
C ARG A 91 13.80 -13.30 40.97
N LYS A 92 13.42 -13.56 39.72
CA LYS A 92 12.09 -14.05 39.37
C LYS A 92 12.11 -15.57 39.38
N LYS A 93 11.21 -16.18 40.17
CA LYS A 93 11.11 -17.64 40.25
C LYS A 93 10.53 -18.18 38.94
N ASN A 94 11.16 -19.23 38.40
CA ASN A 94 10.70 -19.95 37.21
C ASN A 94 10.43 -19.05 35.99
N TYR A 95 11.24 -18.00 35.82
CA TYR A 95 11.13 -17.07 34.69
C TYR A 95 12.34 -17.20 33.76
N ASN A 96 12.07 -17.20 32.45
CA ASN A 96 13.06 -17.04 31.39
C ASN A 96 12.50 -16.08 30.33
N LEU A 97 13.37 -15.49 29.53
CA LEU A 97 12.95 -14.64 28.41
C LEU A 97 12.21 -15.47 27.35
N PRO A 98 11.20 -14.88 26.68
CA PRO A 98 10.55 -15.53 25.56
C PRO A 98 11.56 -15.78 24.43
N MET A 99 11.49 -16.96 23.83
CA MET A 99 12.29 -17.28 22.64
C MET A 99 11.76 -16.50 21.44
N HIS A 100 12.68 -15.91 20.66
CA HIS A 100 12.31 -15.28 19.39
C HIS A 100 11.79 -16.33 18.42
N LYS A 101 10.71 -15.99 17.68
CA LYS A 101 10.16 -16.90 16.65
C LYS A 101 11.06 -17.00 15.42
N MET A 102 11.82 -15.95 15.14
CA MET A 102 12.76 -15.85 14.01
C MET A 102 14.07 -15.28 14.50
N THR A 103 15.19 -15.89 14.13
CA THR A 103 16.53 -15.42 14.55
C THR A 103 16.89 -14.09 13.90
N SER A 104 16.54 -13.89 12.63
CA SER A 104 16.68 -12.61 11.95
C SER A 104 15.31 -12.03 11.65
N THR A 105 15.09 -10.76 12.01
CA THR A 105 13.87 -10.01 11.69
C THR A 105 13.98 -9.23 10.38
N ASP A 106 15.18 -9.11 9.81
CA ASP A 106 15.41 -8.39 8.55
C ASP A 106 15.04 -9.27 7.35
N LEU A 107 13.74 -9.25 7.05
CA LEU A 107 13.17 -9.95 5.90
C LEU A 107 13.71 -9.40 4.57
N ALA A 108 14.03 -8.10 4.50
CA ALA A 108 14.49 -7.48 3.26
C ALA A 108 15.86 -8.01 2.87
N ARG A 109 16.77 -8.19 3.83
CA ARG A 109 18.06 -8.86 3.61
C ARG A 109 17.87 -10.32 3.22
N MET A 110 17.02 -11.07 3.93
CA MET A 110 16.74 -12.47 3.59
C MET A 110 16.23 -12.61 2.15
N LEU A 111 15.23 -11.83 1.74
CA LEU A 111 14.65 -11.89 0.39
C LEU A 111 15.62 -11.44 -0.72
N LYS A 112 16.64 -10.67 -0.37
CA LYS A 112 17.70 -10.25 -1.30
C LYS A 112 18.87 -11.22 -1.34
N ASP A 113 18.90 -12.23 -0.47
CA ASP A 113 19.97 -13.21 -0.39
C ASP A 113 20.10 -13.98 -1.73
N PRO A 114 21.30 -14.03 -2.34
CA PRO A 114 21.51 -14.71 -3.61
C PRO A 114 21.16 -16.20 -3.55
N ARG A 115 21.28 -16.85 -2.39
CA ARG A 115 20.95 -18.27 -2.20
C ARG A 115 19.46 -18.51 -2.42
N ILE A 116 18.61 -17.63 -1.89
CA ILE A 116 17.15 -17.70 -2.07
C ILE A 116 16.80 -17.32 -3.51
N ARG A 117 17.37 -16.22 -4.01
CA ARG A 117 17.09 -15.74 -5.37
C ARG A 117 17.48 -16.71 -6.48
N LYS A 118 18.54 -17.50 -6.28
CA LYS A 118 18.98 -18.52 -7.24
C LYS A 118 17.93 -19.61 -7.46
N VAL A 119 17.13 -19.93 -6.45
CA VAL A 119 16.11 -20.99 -6.51
C VAL A 119 14.74 -20.42 -6.91
N MET A 120 14.49 -19.13 -6.67
CA MET A 120 13.21 -18.51 -6.98
C MET A 120 12.99 -18.38 -8.50
N ARG A 121 11.74 -18.62 -8.92
CA ARG A 121 11.27 -18.29 -10.27
C ARG A 121 11.20 -16.76 -10.44
N PRO A 122 11.40 -16.23 -11.66
CA PRO A 122 11.25 -14.80 -11.92
C PRO A 122 9.81 -14.32 -11.65
N ALA A 123 9.68 -13.07 -11.22
CA ALA A 123 8.38 -12.48 -10.93
C ALA A 123 7.56 -12.26 -12.22
N VAL A 124 6.31 -12.74 -12.24
CA VAL A 124 5.36 -12.46 -13.33
C VAL A 124 4.76 -11.07 -13.11
N THR A 125 5.20 -10.08 -13.88
CA THR A 125 4.75 -8.68 -13.77
C THR A 125 3.53 -8.35 -14.63
N LYS A 126 3.08 -9.29 -15.47
CA LYS A 126 1.93 -9.09 -16.36
C LYS A 126 0.63 -9.08 -15.57
N VAL A 127 0.10 -7.89 -15.31
CA VAL A 127 -1.25 -7.71 -14.73
C VAL A 127 -2.29 -8.00 -15.80
N GLN A 128 -3.04 -9.09 -15.64
CA GLN A 128 -4.20 -9.38 -16.50
C GLN A 128 -5.37 -8.48 -16.07
N ARG A 129 -5.74 -7.54 -16.93
CA ARG A 129 -6.93 -6.71 -16.73
C ARG A 129 -8.11 -7.31 -17.46
N HIS A 130 -9.29 -7.27 -16.84
CA HIS A 130 -10.52 -7.62 -17.51
C HIS A 130 -10.76 -6.66 -18.68
N ILE A 131 -10.86 -7.20 -19.90
CA ILE A 131 -11.14 -6.43 -21.11
C ILE A 131 -12.65 -6.41 -21.30
N LEU A 132 -13.25 -5.23 -21.45
CA LEU A 132 -14.65 -5.12 -21.81
C LEU A 132 -14.92 -5.83 -23.14
N LYS A 133 -15.81 -6.83 -23.12
CA LYS A 133 -16.25 -7.53 -24.32
C LYS A 133 -17.10 -6.60 -25.18
N LYS A 134 -16.51 -6.08 -26.26
CA LYS A 134 -17.20 -5.24 -27.23
C LYS A 134 -18.00 -6.12 -28.20
N ASN A 135 -19.20 -5.68 -28.57
CA ASN A 135 -20.04 -6.41 -29.53
C ASN A 135 -19.42 -6.35 -30.95
N PRO A 136 -19.10 -7.50 -31.60
CA PRO A 136 -18.49 -7.52 -32.93
C PRO A 136 -19.38 -6.97 -34.05
N LEU A 137 -20.70 -7.14 -33.94
CA LEU A 137 -21.64 -6.63 -34.96
C LEU A 137 -21.68 -5.10 -34.97
N LYS A 138 -21.50 -4.48 -33.80
CA LYS A 138 -21.41 -3.02 -33.65
C LYS A 138 -19.98 -2.48 -33.78
N ASN A 139 -18.95 -3.29 -33.50
CA ASN A 139 -17.55 -2.89 -33.54
C ASN A 139 -16.75 -3.66 -34.60
N ILE A 140 -16.49 -2.98 -35.71
CA ILE A 140 -15.82 -3.50 -36.89
C ILE A 140 -14.43 -4.07 -36.56
N ARG A 141 -13.63 -3.42 -35.70
CA ARG A 141 -12.27 -3.87 -35.35
C ARG A 141 -12.30 -5.20 -34.58
N VAL A 142 -13.29 -5.36 -33.71
CA VAL A 142 -13.48 -6.61 -32.96
C VAL A 142 -13.93 -7.73 -33.90
N MET A 143 -14.83 -7.44 -34.84
CA MET A 143 -15.23 -8.40 -35.87
C MET A 143 -14.04 -8.84 -36.74
N MET A 144 -13.20 -7.91 -37.20
CA MET A 144 -12.01 -8.25 -37.99
C MET A 144 -10.99 -9.07 -37.18
N LYS A 145 -10.82 -8.74 -35.89
CA LYS A 145 -9.93 -9.51 -34.99
C LYS A 145 -10.41 -10.95 -34.80
N LEU A 146 -11.73 -11.17 -34.74
CA LEU A 146 -12.32 -12.50 -34.58
C LEU A 146 -12.41 -13.26 -35.91
N ASN A 147 -12.77 -12.57 -36.98
CA ASN A 147 -12.93 -13.13 -38.33
C ASN A 147 -12.29 -12.18 -39.37
N PRO A 148 -11.06 -12.45 -39.81
CA PRO A 148 -10.38 -11.65 -40.84
C PRO A 148 -11.14 -11.61 -42.17
N TYR A 149 -11.85 -12.69 -42.54
CA TYR A 149 -12.61 -12.77 -43.79
C TYR A 149 -13.81 -11.80 -43.84
N ALA A 150 -14.26 -11.29 -42.69
CA ALA A 150 -15.30 -10.26 -42.61
C ALA A 150 -14.88 -8.93 -43.29
N ALA A 151 -13.58 -8.68 -43.47
CA ALA A 151 -13.11 -7.53 -44.25
C ALA A 151 -13.37 -7.73 -45.75
N VAL A 152 -13.06 -8.93 -46.27
CA VAL A 152 -13.28 -9.31 -47.67
C VAL A 152 -14.76 -9.30 -48.02
N LEU A 153 -15.60 -9.92 -47.18
CA LEU A 153 -17.05 -9.96 -47.39
C LEU A 153 -17.66 -8.57 -47.46
N ARG A 154 -17.27 -7.66 -46.55
CA ARG A 154 -17.76 -6.28 -46.57
C ARG A 154 -17.29 -5.52 -47.80
N ARG A 155 -16.04 -5.71 -48.23
CA ARG A 155 -15.53 -5.09 -49.47
C ARG A 155 -16.29 -5.60 -50.69
N LYS A 156 -16.52 -6.91 -50.79
CA LYS A 156 -17.30 -7.54 -51.86
C LYS A 156 -18.73 -7.01 -51.88
N GLN A 157 -19.36 -6.89 -50.72
CA GLN A 157 -20.70 -6.35 -50.58
C GLN A 157 -20.77 -4.88 -51.00
N TYR A 158 -19.82 -4.05 -50.55
CA TYR A 158 -19.73 -2.64 -50.96
C TYR A 158 -19.62 -2.49 -52.48
N LEU A 159 -18.70 -3.23 -53.12
CA LEU A 159 -18.53 -3.20 -54.58
C LEU A 159 -19.79 -3.67 -55.31
N HIS A 160 -20.49 -4.67 -54.77
CA HIS A 160 -21.75 -5.16 -55.31
C HIS A 160 -22.88 -4.11 -55.20
N ASP A 161 -22.98 -3.42 -54.07
CA ASP A 161 -23.99 -2.38 -53.84
C ASP A 161 -23.73 -1.13 -54.70
N GLU A 162 -22.47 -0.72 -54.86
CA GLU A 162 -22.11 0.37 -55.79
C GLU A 162 -22.51 0.04 -57.23
N LYS A 163 -22.27 -1.21 -57.67
CA LYS A 163 -22.67 -1.67 -59.00
C LYS A 163 -24.19 -1.60 -59.18
N LYS A 164 -24.96 -2.13 -58.22
CA LYS A 164 -26.43 -2.07 -58.24
C LYS A 164 -26.98 -0.64 -58.23
N LYS A 165 -26.36 0.27 -57.46
CA LYS A 165 -26.77 1.68 -57.42
C LYS A 165 -26.62 2.35 -58.79
N LYS A 166 -25.48 2.12 -59.45
CA LYS A 166 -25.23 2.62 -60.81
C LYS A 166 -26.22 2.06 -61.83
N GLU A 167 -26.48 0.76 -61.79
CA GLU A 167 -27.48 0.12 -62.67
C GLU A 167 -28.89 0.71 -62.48
N LYS A 168 -29.30 0.92 -61.22
CA LYS A 168 -30.58 1.56 -60.89
C LYS A 168 -30.66 3.01 -61.36
N GLU A 169 -29.57 3.77 -61.24
CA GLU A 169 -29.48 5.16 -61.70
C GLU A 169 -29.60 5.26 -63.22
N VAL A 170 -28.88 4.40 -63.96
CA VAL A 170 -29.00 4.30 -65.43
C VAL A 170 -30.43 3.99 -65.85
N LEU A 171 -31.08 3.02 -65.19
CA LEU A 171 -32.48 2.66 -65.49
C LEU A 171 -33.44 3.82 -65.21
N LEU A 172 -33.25 4.53 -64.09
CA LEU A 172 -34.07 5.67 -63.69
C LEU A 172 -33.89 6.87 -64.65
N MET A 173 -32.67 7.14 -65.10
CA MET A 173 -32.39 8.20 -66.08
C MET A 173 -32.97 7.87 -67.47
N LYS A 174 -32.89 6.60 -67.90
CA LYS A 174 -33.56 6.13 -69.13
C LYS A 174 -35.07 6.36 -69.06
N LYS A 175 -35.69 6.09 -67.90
CA LYS A 175 -37.12 6.37 -67.68
C LYS A 175 -37.47 7.86 -67.67
N ARG A 176 -36.53 8.72 -67.26
CA ARG A 176 -36.70 10.19 -67.21
C ARG A 176 -36.38 10.89 -68.53
N GLY A 177 -35.91 10.17 -69.55
CA GLY A 177 -35.65 10.72 -70.89
C GLY A 177 -34.43 11.63 -71.00
N VAL A 178 -33.56 11.68 -69.98
CA VAL A 178 -32.33 12.50 -69.98
C VAL A 178 -31.17 11.68 -70.52
N SER A 179 -30.38 12.24 -71.46
CA SER A 179 -29.22 11.55 -72.05
C SER A 179 -28.04 11.46 -71.07
N PHE A 180 -27.37 10.31 -71.07
CA PHE A 180 -26.29 9.99 -70.13
C PHE A 180 -24.92 10.25 -70.77
N SER A 181 -24.15 11.21 -70.24
CA SER A 181 -22.73 11.38 -70.58
C SER A 181 -21.86 10.78 -69.47
N PHE A 182 -21.20 9.65 -69.76
CA PHE A 182 -20.20 9.10 -68.84
C PHE A 182 -18.91 9.90 -69.00
N THR A 183 -18.67 10.90 -68.16
CA THR A 183 -17.34 11.52 -68.07
C THR A 183 -16.37 10.49 -67.50
N LYS A 184 -15.53 9.90 -68.37
CA LYS A 184 -14.45 8.95 -68.04
C LYS A 184 -13.29 9.60 -67.26
N ASN A 185 -13.55 10.52 -66.33
CA ASN A 185 -12.50 11.15 -65.53
C ASN A 185 -12.72 10.92 -64.05
N THR A 186 -12.05 9.89 -63.51
CA THR A 186 -11.50 9.78 -62.14
C THR A 186 -10.96 8.36 -61.87
N TRP A 187 -10.11 7.84 -62.75
CA TRP A 187 -9.38 6.57 -62.54
C TRP A 187 -7.87 6.78 -62.39
N LYS A 188 -7.42 7.86 -61.74
CA LYS A 188 -5.97 8.13 -61.55
C LYS A 188 -5.53 8.64 -60.16
N LYS A 189 -6.34 8.54 -59.11
CA LYS A 189 -5.95 9.09 -57.78
C LYS A 189 -6.14 8.20 -56.56
N LEU A 190 -6.31 6.88 -56.72
CA LEU A 190 -6.51 5.97 -55.58
C LEU A 190 -5.46 4.86 -55.40
N ASP A 191 -4.43 4.80 -56.26
CA ASP A 191 -3.32 3.81 -56.13
C ASP A 191 -2.02 4.40 -55.54
N THR A 192 -2.05 5.59 -54.94
CA THR A 192 -0.91 6.14 -54.20
C THR A 192 -1.31 6.53 -52.78
N PHE A 193 -1.47 5.53 -51.92
CA PHE A 193 -1.25 5.63 -50.47
C PHE A 193 -0.85 4.24 -49.97
N GLN A 194 0.44 3.95 -50.08
CA GLN A 194 1.16 3.07 -49.15
C GLN A 194 1.27 3.77 -47.79
#